data_AF-A0A919I593-F1
#
_entry.id   AF-A0A919I593-F1
#
_cell.length_a   1.000
_cell.length_b   1.000
_cell.length_c   1.000
_cell.angle_alpha   90.00
_cell.angle_beta   90.00
_cell.angle_gamma   90.00
#
_symmetry.space_group_name_H-M   'P 1'
#
loop_
_entity.id
_entity.type
_entity.pdbx_description
1 polymer ?
#
loop_
_entity_poly.entity_id
_entity_poly.type
_entity_poly.pdbx_seq_one_letter_code
_entity_poly.pdbx_strand_id
1 'polypeptide(L)'
;MKIIYSLILLLLCELAYSQKRTNDIDELIKITNSGLAEKQTVSFSKETSTLTIGTWKIPVSRDTQVKFFRNKGKYEVEFMLQRGTVVTSTSDVNAKKAWFTLTFNSRQSAKEFTRLFSKASK
;
A
#
# COMPACT_ATOMS: atom_id res chain seq x y z
N MET A 1 40.83 -9.04 -9.60
CA MET A 1 39.72 -10.02 -9.59
C MET A 1 38.76 -9.89 -8.40
N LYS A 2 39.20 -9.60 -7.16
CA LYS A 2 38.29 -9.48 -5.99
C LYS A 2 37.19 -8.40 -6.09
N ILE A 3 37.44 -7.29 -6.80
CA ILE A 3 36.50 -6.17 -6.93
C ILE A 3 35.29 -6.51 -7.83
N ILE A 4 35.50 -7.35 -8.85
CA ILE A 4 34.44 -7.72 -9.82
C ILE A 4 33.39 -8.61 -9.16
N TYR A 5 33.80 -9.54 -8.29
CA TYR A 5 32.86 -10.40 -7.54
C TYR A 5 32.03 -9.62 -6.50
N SER A 6 32.58 -8.56 -5.90
CA SER A 6 31.82 -7.68 -4.99
C SER A 6 30.76 -6.85 -5.72
N LEU A 7 31.05 -6.38 -6.94
CA LEU A 7 30.08 -5.62 -7.73
C LEU A 7 28.90 -6.50 -8.20
N ILE A 8 29.18 -7.74 -8.61
CA ILE A 8 28.15 -8.70 -9.05
C ILE A 8 27.23 -9.08 -7.88
N LEU A 9 27.76 -9.23 -6.67
CA LEU A 9 26.97 -9.61 -5.49
C LEU A 9 26.00 -8.50 -5.05
N LEU A 10 26.41 -7.22 -5.12
CA LEU A 10 25.53 -6.08 -4.85
C LEU A 10 24.38 -5.97 -5.86
N LEU A 11 24.67 -6.16 -7.14
CA LEU A 11 23.66 -6.09 -8.21
C LEU A 11 22.60 -7.19 -8.09
N LEU A 12 22.99 -8.41 -7.72
CA LEU A 12 22.05 -9.52 -7.51
C LEU A 12 21.12 -9.29 -6.31
N CYS A 13 21.61 -8.60 -5.27
CA CYS A 13 20.80 -8.28 -4.10
C CYS A 13 19.69 -7.28 -4.46
N GLU A 14 20.03 -6.19 -5.15
CA GLU A 14 19.05 -5.18 -5.57
C GLU A 14 17.96 -5.75 -6.49
N LEU A 15 18.33 -6.66 -7.39
CA LEU A 15 17.38 -7.35 -8.27
C LEU A 15 16.39 -8.22 -7.49
N ALA A 16 16.86 -8.97 -6.49
CA ALA A 16 16.00 -9.81 -5.66
C ALA A 16 15.01 -8.98 -4.80
N TYR A 17 15.47 -7.85 -4.25
CA TYR A 17 14.61 -6.94 -3.50
C TYR A 17 13.54 -6.29 -4.39
N SER A 18 13.90 -5.88 -5.60
CA SER A 18 12.96 -5.27 -6.56
C SER A 18 11.86 -6.24 -7.01
N GLN A 19 12.23 -7.49 -7.29
CA GLN A 19 11.26 -8.53 -7.68
C GLN A 19 10.30 -8.88 -6.52
N LYS A 20 10.84 -9.01 -5.30
CA LYS A 20 10.03 -9.27 -4.09
C LYS A 20 9.03 -8.14 -3.81
N ARG A 21 9.46 -6.88 -3.93
CA ARG A 21 8.58 -5.70 -3.75
C ARG A 21 7.47 -5.67 -4.79
N THR A 22 7.75 -6.05 -6.05
CA THR A 22 6.73 -6.11 -7.10
C THR A 22 5.65 -7.14 -6.74
N ASN A 23 6.02 -8.34 -6.29
CA ASN A 23 5.05 -9.36 -5.87
C ASN A 23 4.16 -8.89 -4.70
N ASP A 24 4.74 -8.20 -3.72
CA ASP A 24 3.98 -7.68 -2.56
C ASP A 24 2.93 -6.63 -2.98
N ILE A 25 3.25 -5.79 -3.96
CA ILE A 25 2.33 -4.80 -4.52
C ILE A 25 1.22 -5.48 -5.34
N ASP A 26 1.54 -6.48 -6.15
CA ASP A 26 0.55 -7.19 -6.95
C ASP A 26 -0.44 -7.95 -6.05
N GLU A 27 0.05 -8.58 -4.98
CA GLU A 27 -0.77 -9.18 -3.93
C GLU A 27 -1.64 -8.14 -3.21
N LEU A 28 -1.08 -6.97 -2.90
CA LEU A 28 -1.82 -5.86 -2.28
C LEU A 28 -2.98 -5.39 -3.17
N ILE A 29 -2.75 -5.22 -4.47
CA ILE A 29 -3.80 -4.84 -5.44
C ILE A 29 -4.86 -5.93 -5.51
N LYS A 30 -4.45 -7.20 -5.57
CA LYS A 30 -5.36 -8.35 -5.64
C LYS A 30 -6.27 -8.44 -4.41
N ILE A 31 -5.72 -8.33 -3.21
CA ILE A 31 -6.53 -8.41 -1.98
C ILE A 31 -7.44 -7.20 -1.81
N THR A 32 -7.02 -6.02 -2.30
CA THR A 32 -7.86 -4.82 -2.29
C THR A 32 -9.06 -5.00 -3.23
N ASN A 33 -8.82 -5.37 -4.49
CA ASN A 33 -9.88 -5.56 -5.49
C ASN A 33 -10.93 -6.60 -5.09
N SER A 34 -10.50 -7.69 -4.45
CA SER A 34 -11.39 -8.79 -4.02
C SER A 34 -11.98 -8.60 -2.63
N GLY A 35 -11.32 -7.82 -1.77
CA GLY A 35 -11.62 -7.73 -0.36
C GLY A 35 -12.47 -6.52 0.05
N LEU A 36 -12.47 -5.45 -0.74
CA LEU A 36 -13.23 -4.24 -0.41
C LEU A 36 -14.74 -4.50 -0.40
N ALA A 37 -15.43 -3.89 0.57
CA ALA A 37 -16.88 -3.97 0.70
C ALA A 37 -17.61 -3.26 -0.44
N GLU A 38 -17.02 -2.20 -0.96
CA GLU A 38 -17.49 -1.49 -2.14
C GLU A 38 -16.48 -1.67 -3.27
N LYS A 39 -16.96 -2.05 -4.44
CA LYS A 39 -16.10 -2.27 -5.61
C LYS A 39 -15.55 -0.93 -6.09
N GLN A 40 -14.24 -0.81 -6.08
CA GLN A 40 -13.52 0.39 -6.52
C GLN A 40 -12.40 0.00 -7.47
N THR A 41 -12.06 0.89 -8.40
CA THR A 41 -10.86 0.71 -9.23
C THR A 41 -9.63 0.82 -8.34
N VAL A 42 -8.73 -0.16 -8.41
CA VAL A 42 -7.47 -0.17 -7.68
C VAL A 42 -6.31 -0.18 -8.65
N SER A 43 -5.36 0.73 -8.47
CA SER A 43 -4.11 0.76 -9.23
C SER A 43 -2.95 1.21 -8.34
N PHE A 44 -1.72 0.92 -8.79
CA PHE A 44 -0.52 1.35 -8.10
C PHE A 44 0.44 2.04 -9.06
N SER A 45 0.94 3.22 -8.67
CA SER A 45 2.01 3.91 -9.38
C SER A 45 3.35 3.59 -8.71
N LYS A 46 4.22 2.87 -9.43
CA LYS A 46 5.58 2.55 -8.96
C LYS A 46 6.44 3.81 -8.80
N GLU A 47 6.32 4.74 -9.74
CA GLU A 47 7.06 6.01 -9.77
C GLU A 47 6.81 6.84 -8.51
N THR A 48 5.55 6.95 -8.10
CA THR A 48 5.15 7.76 -6.93
C THR A 48 4.93 6.94 -5.67
N SER A 49 5.15 5.62 -5.72
CA SER A 49 4.80 4.65 -4.67
C SER A 49 3.41 4.93 -4.07
N THR A 50 2.39 5.07 -4.92
CA THR A 50 1.04 5.50 -4.52
C THR A 50 0.00 4.46 -4.92
N LEU A 51 -0.79 4.02 -3.94
CA LEU A 51 -1.95 3.17 -4.15
C LEU A 51 -3.18 4.05 -4.41
N THR A 52 -3.82 3.88 -5.56
CA THR A 52 -5.06 4.57 -5.90
C THR A 52 -6.24 3.63 -5.71
N ILE A 53 -7.24 4.04 -4.95
CA ILE A 53 -8.48 3.30 -4.70
C ILE A 53 -9.65 4.25 -4.95
N GLY A 54 -10.43 3.96 -6.00
CA GLY A 54 -11.44 4.88 -6.48
C GLY A 54 -10.80 6.19 -6.92
N THR A 55 -11.19 7.29 -6.26
CA THR A 55 -10.61 8.62 -6.50
C THR A 55 -9.50 8.98 -5.51
N TRP A 56 -9.17 8.12 -4.54
CA TRP A 56 -8.22 8.46 -3.48
C TRP A 56 -6.83 7.88 -3.75
N LYS A 57 -5.82 8.75 -3.68
CA LYS A 57 -4.38 8.43 -3.77
C LYS A 57 -3.80 8.35 -2.37
N ILE A 58 -3.33 7.16 -2.01
CA ILE A 58 -2.77 6.84 -0.70
C ILE A 58 -1.27 6.56 -0.88
N PRO A 59 -0.38 7.38 -0.33
CA PRO A 59 1.06 7.12 -0.36
C PRO A 59 1.40 5.82 0.37
N VAL A 60 2.13 4.93 -0.29
CA VAL A 60 2.69 3.70 0.29
C VAL A 60 4.12 4.02 0.73
N SER A 61 4.23 4.57 1.93
CA SER A 61 5.50 5.02 2.51
C SER A 61 5.53 4.70 4.00
N ARG A 62 6.73 4.77 4.58
CA ARG A 62 6.95 4.57 6.01
C ARG A 62 6.18 5.53 6.92
N ASP A 63 5.72 6.66 6.37
CA ASP A 63 4.97 7.68 7.09
C ASP A 63 3.44 7.47 6.98
N THR A 64 3.01 6.46 6.23
CA THR A 64 1.61 5.99 6.19
C THR A 64 1.48 4.74 7.05
N GLN A 65 0.90 4.89 8.24
CA GLN A 65 0.59 3.75 9.11
C GLN A 65 -0.79 3.21 8.79
N VAL A 66 -0.93 1.89 8.84
CA VAL A 66 -2.21 1.21 8.67
C VAL A 66 -2.56 0.36 9.87
N LYS A 67 -3.82 0.38 10.28
CA LYS A 67 -4.34 -0.45 11.37
C LYS A 67 -5.68 -1.04 11.01
N PHE A 68 -5.78 -2.36 11.18
CA PHE A 68 -7.06 -3.06 11.14
C PHE A 68 -7.80 -2.90 12.48
N PHE A 69 -9.10 -2.64 12.40
CA PHE A 69 -10.01 -2.65 13.53
C PHE A 69 -11.42 -3.09 13.11
N ARG A 70 -12.26 -3.46 14.08
CA ARG A 70 -13.66 -3.83 13.86
C ARG A 70 -14.55 -2.73 14.40
N ASN A 71 -15.43 -2.18 13.57
CA ASN A 71 -16.30 -1.07 13.91
C ASN A 71 -17.75 -1.39 13.55
N LYS A 72 -18.66 -1.46 14.53
CA LYS A 72 -20.09 -1.75 14.32
C LYS A 72 -20.35 -2.94 13.37
N GLY A 73 -19.58 -4.02 13.53
CA GLY A 73 -19.69 -5.23 12.69
C GLY A 73 -18.92 -5.19 11.38
N LYS A 74 -18.37 -4.04 10.96
CA LYS A 74 -17.56 -3.87 9.76
C LYS A 74 -16.07 -4.14 10.03
N TYR A 75 -15.35 -4.60 9.01
CA TYR A 75 -13.90 -4.81 9.05
C TYR A 75 -13.23 -3.63 8.36
N GLU A 76 -12.59 -2.75 9.14
CA GLU A 76 -12.06 -1.49 8.65
C GLU A 76 -10.53 -1.49 8.74
N VAL A 77 -9.90 -0.88 7.74
CA VAL A 77 -8.48 -0.54 7.75
C VAL A 77 -8.37 0.96 7.72
N GLU A 78 -7.77 1.51 8.76
CA GLU A 78 -7.53 2.94 8.92
C GLU A 78 -6.10 3.28 8.53
N PHE A 79 -5.95 4.38 7.82
CA PHE A 79 -4.70 4.99 7.42
C PHE A 79 -4.47 6.22 8.28
N MET A 80 -3.34 6.24 8.98
CA MET A 80 -2.87 7.37 9.76
C MET A 80 -1.63 7.92 9.06
N LEU A 81 -1.73 9.12 8.51
CA LEU A 81 -0.67 9.72 7.72
C LEU A 81 0.11 10.72 8.58
N GLN A 82 1.44 10.57 8.57
CA GLN A 82 2.35 11.32 9.43
C GLN A 82 3.28 12.21 8.60
N ARG A 83 3.96 13.14 9.28
CA ARG A 83 5.01 13.99 8.70
C ARG A 83 4.61 14.74 7.42
N GLY A 84 3.37 15.24 7.37
CA GLY A 84 2.85 15.98 6.21
C GLY A 84 2.39 15.12 5.03
N THR A 85 2.45 13.79 5.18
CA THR A 85 1.83 12.86 4.23
C THR A 85 0.32 12.99 4.31
N VAL A 86 -0.36 12.99 3.16
CA VAL A 86 -1.83 13.10 3.06
C VAL A 86 -2.36 12.20 1.95
N VAL A 87 -3.60 11.74 2.11
CA VAL A 87 -4.38 11.13 1.04
C VAL A 87 -4.91 12.28 0.18
N THR A 88 -4.74 12.18 -1.14
CA THR A 88 -5.22 13.20 -2.09
C THR A 88 -6.27 12.62 -3.02
N SER A 89 -7.09 13.47 -3.63
CA SER A 89 -8.05 13.03 -4.65
C SER A 89 -7.45 13.10 -6.05
N THR A 90 -7.81 12.17 -6.94
CA THR A 90 -7.56 12.25 -8.38
C THR A 90 -8.45 13.30 -9.04
N SER A 91 -9.61 13.61 -8.43
CA SER A 91 -10.63 14.50 -8.99
C SER A 91 -10.53 15.94 -8.46
N ASP A 92 -9.89 16.13 -7.30
CA ASP A 92 -9.74 17.43 -6.65
C ASP A 92 -8.37 17.55 -5.98
N VAL A 93 -7.52 18.44 -6.50
CA VAL A 93 -6.16 18.67 -6.01
C VAL A 93 -6.12 19.27 -4.59
N ASN A 94 -7.20 19.92 -4.16
CA ASN A 94 -7.32 20.54 -2.85
C ASN A 94 -7.87 19.58 -1.79
N ALA A 95 -8.53 18.50 -2.21
CA ALA A 95 -9.04 17.47 -1.30
C ALA A 95 -7.88 16.67 -0.70
N LYS A 96 -7.57 16.96 0.57
CA LYS A 96 -6.50 16.31 1.35
C LYS A 96 -7.04 15.75 2.65
N LYS A 97 -6.61 14.55 3.02
CA LYS A 97 -6.98 13.91 4.28
C LYS A 97 -5.76 13.36 4.99
N ALA A 98 -5.59 13.70 6.27
CA ALA A 98 -4.59 13.07 7.15
C ALA A 98 -5.05 11.70 7.67
N TRP A 99 -6.33 11.37 7.45
CA TRP A 99 -6.97 10.15 7.93
C TRP A 99 -7.93 9.59 6.88
N PHE A 100 -7.89 8.29 6.66
CA PHE A 100 -8.71 7.61 5.66
C PHE A 100 -9.05 6.20 6.12
N THR A 101 -10.18 5.65 5.67
CA THR A 101 -10.61 4.30 6.05
C THR A 101 -11.13 3.54 4.85
N LEU A 102 -10.78 2.26 4.78
CA LEU A 102 -11.33 1.30 3.85
C LEU A 102 -12.11 0.23 4.59
N THR A 103 -13.26 -0.14 4.06
CA THR A 103 -14.09 -1.22 4.60
C THR A 103 -13.91 -2.46 3.74
N PHE A 104 -13.71 -3.61 4.39
CA PHE A 104 -13.53 -4.91 3.77
C PHE A 104 -14.70 -5.84 4.11
N ASN A 105 -15.00 -6.77 3.20
CA ASN A 105 -16.03 -7.79 3.37
C ASN A 105 -15.66 -8.85 4.43
N SER A 106 -14.37 -9.04 4.70
CA SER A 106 -13.90 -10.05 5.64
C SER A 106 -12.77 -9.55 6.52
N ARG A 107 -12.71 -10.11 7.73
CA ARG A 107 -11.59 -9.90 8.68
C ARG A 107 -10.26 -10.31 8.06
N GLN A 108 -10.25 -11.41 7.30
CA GLN A 108 -9.05 -11.96 6.70
C GLN A 108 -8.47 -11.00 5.65
N SER A 109 -9.32 -10.48 4.77
CA SER A 109 -8.90 -9.52 3.75
C SER A 109 -8.36 -8.23 4.37
N ALA A 110 -9.01 -7.69 5.41
CA ALA A 110 -8.54 -6.49 6.10
C ALA A 110 -7.16 -6.70 6.77
N LYS A 111 -6.97 -7.84 7.46
CA LYS A 111 -5.69 -8.19 8.08
C LYS A 111 -4.58 -8.38 7.04
N GLU A 112 -4.90 -9.08 5.96
CA GLU A 112 -3.94 -9.38 4.91
C GLU A 112 -3.53 -8.12 4.14
N PHE A 113 -4.50 -7.25 3.84
CA PHE A 113 -4.23 -5.91 3.32
C PHE A 113 -3.28 -5.14 4.25
N THR A 114 -3.58 -5.09 5.56
CA THR A 114 -2.75 -4.37 6.54
C THR A 114 -1.31 -4.91 6.56
N ARG A 115 -1.14 -6.23 6.51
CA ARG A 115 0.15 -6.92 6.47
C ARG A 115 0.94 -6.56 5.21
N LEU A 116 0.31 -6.67 4.03
CA LEU A 116 0.94 -6.39 2.74
C LEU A 116 1.30 -4.92 2.61
N PHE A 117 0.40 -4.00 2.98
CA PHE A 117 0.65 -2.57 2.95
C PHE A 117 1.84 -2.19 3.86
N SER A 118 1.87 -2.72 5.08
CA SER A 118 2.98 -2.49 6.01
C SER A 118 4.31 -3.04 5.51
N LYS A 119 4.28 -4.12 4.70
CA LYS A 119 5.48 -4.69 4.07
C LYS A 119 5.94 -3.83 2.89
N ALA A 120 5.01 -3.36 2.06
CA ALA A 120 5.28 -2.51 0.91
C ALA A 120 5.77 -1.09 1.27
N SER A 121 5.50 -0.64 2.51
CA SER A 121 5.85 0.67 3.05
C SER A 121 7.23 0.72 3.73
N LYS A 122 7.94 -0.40 3.82
CA LYS A 122 9.30 -0.51 4.37
C LYS A 122 10.35 -0.29 3.30
#